data_AF-A0AA41VPQ2-F1
#
_entry.id   AF-A0AA41VPQ2-F1
#
_cell.length_a   1.000
_cell.length_b   1.000
_cell.length_c   1.000
_cell.angle_alpha   90.00
_cell.angle_beta   90.00
_cell.angle_gamma   90.00
#
_symmetry.space_group_name_H-M   'P 1'
#
loop_
_entity.id
_entity.type
_entity.pdbx_description
1 polymer ?
#
loop_
_entity_poly.entity_id
_entity_poly.type
_entity_poly.pdbx_seq_one_letter_code
_entity_poly.pdbx_strand_id
1 'polypeptide(L)' 'MEEDRLNSPHTSAISLEVFGHQLQFSQDPNSKHLGTTVWDASMVFVKFLERNCRKGRFCPAKLKGKRVIELGAGCGVAGF' A
#
# COMPACT_ATOMS: atom_id res chain seq x y z
N MET A 1 -7.65 -15.74 17.34
CA MET A 1 -7.53 -14.94 16.11
C MET A 1 -6.41 -13.96 16.40
N GLU A 2 -5.33 -13.96 15.61
CA GLU A 2 -4.15 -13.11 15.87
C GLU A 2 -4.58 -11.64 15.75
N GLU A 3 -4.62 -10.90 16.86
CA GLU A 3 -5.19 -9.55 16.94
C GLU A 3 -4.49 -8.54 16.01
N ASP A 4 -3.27 -8.85 15.56
CA ASP A 4 -2.45 -8.00 14.69
C ASP A 4 -2.65 -8.25 13.18
N ARG A 5 -3.51 -9.20 12.79
CA ARG A 5 -3.65 -9.58 11.39
C ARG A 5 -4.55 -8.59 10.64
N LEU A 6 -3.93 -7.67 9.92
CA LEU A 6 -4.62 -6.65 9.10
C LEU A 6 -5.52 -7.26 8.01
N ASN A 7 -5.09 -8.37 7.39
CA ASN A 7 -5.78 -9.02 6.28
C ASN A 7 -6.45 -10.34 6.65
N SER A 8 -7.75 -10.47 6.38
CA SER A 8 -8.51 -11.71 6.52
C SER A 8 -9.46 -11.92 5.33
N PRO A 9 -9.98 -13.14 5.10
CA PRO A 9 -11.02 -13.39 4.08
C PRO A 9 -12.30 -12.56 4.27
N HIS A 10 -12.51 -11.96 5.45
CA HIS A 10 -13.69 -11.15 5.76
C HIS A 10 -13.40 -9.64 5.77
N THR A 11 -12.15 -9.24 5.53
CA THR A 11 -11.76 -7.83 5.55
C THR A 11 -12.07 -7.20 4.19
N SER A 12 -13.08 -6.34 4.12
CA SER A 12 -13.45 -5.61 2.89
C SER A 12 -12.71 -4.28 2.69
N ALA A 13 -11.99 -3.82 3.72
CA ALA A 13 -11.18 -2.62 3.64
C ALA A 13 -9.97 -2.70 4.58
N ILE A 14 -8.85 -2.15 4.13
CA ILE A 14 -7.63 -1.97 4.95
C ILE A 14 -7.44 -0.49 5.22
N SER A 15 -7.27 -0.16 6.50
CA SER A 15 -6.85 1.18 6.93
C SER A 15 -5.34 1.17 7.20
N LEU A 16 -4.60 2.06 6.54
CA LEU A 16 -3.16 2.18 6.68
C LEU A 16 -2.76 3.65 6.80
N GLU A 17 -2.01 3.99 7.85
CA GLU A 17 -1.36 5.29 7.93
C GLU A 17 -0.12 5.28 7.02
N VAL A 18 0.05 6.23 6.13
CA VAL A 18 1.29 6.39 5.35
C VAL A 18 1.60 7.88 5.17
N PHE A 19 2.83 8.28 5.45
CA PHE A 19 3.30 9.66 5.43
C PHE A 19 2.44 10.60 6.30
N GLY A 20 1.87 10.08 7.39
CA GLY A 20 0.94 10.80 8.26
C GLY A 20 -0.47 10.98 7.68
N HIS A 21 -0.78 10.35 6.56
CA HIS A 21 -2.11 10.31 5.97
C HIS A 21 -2.80 8.98 6.29
N GLN A 22 -4.04 9.03 6.76
CA GLN A 22 -4.87 7.83 6.91
C GLN A 22 -5.52 7.48 5.58
N LEU A 23 -5.19 6.31 5.06
CA LEU A 23 -5.68 5.81 3.77
C LEU A 23 -6.53 4.58 4.01
N GLN A 24 -7.60 4.47 3.22
CA GLN A 24 -8.47 3.30 3.23
C GLN A 24 -8.50 2.70 1.83
N PHE A 25 -8.15 1.42 1.75
CA PHE A 25 -8.15 0.65 0.50
C PHE A 25 -9.28 -0.37 0.55
N SER A 26 -10.24 -0.24 -0.36
CA SER A 26 -11.29 -1.25 -0.55
C SER A 26 -10.69 -2.50 -1.19
N GLN A 27 -11.13 -3.67 -0.72
CA GLN A 27 -10.71 -4.95 -1.25
C GLN A 27 -11.87 -5.96 -1.23
N ASP A 28 -11.74 -6.99 -2.07
CA ASP A 28 -12.56 -8.19 -2.07
C ASP A 28 -11.64 -9.42 -2.12
N PRO A 29 -11.27 -9.98 -0.94
CA PRO A 29 -10.42 -11.17 -0.85
C PRO A 29 -11.04 -12.45 -1.42
N ASN A 30 -12.36 -12.45 -1.66
CA ASN A 30 -13.11 -13.62 -2.13
C ASN A 30 -13.43 -13.55 -3.63
N SER A 31 -13.00 -12.49 -4.31
CA SER A 31 -13.17 -12.37 -5.75
C SER A 31 -12.32 -13.41 -6.50
N LYS A 32 -12.65 -13.63 -7.78
CA LYS A 32 -11.85 -14.50 -8.67
C LYS A 32 -10.59 -13.81 -9.22
N HIS A 33 -10.38 -12.53 -8.88
CA HIS A 33 -9.30 -11.70 -9.40
C HIS A 33 -8.32 -11.34 -8.29
N LEU A 34 -7.05 -11.74 -8.42
CA LEU A 34 -6.03 -11.47 -7.40
C LEU A 34 -5.76 -9.97 -7.18
N GLY A 35 -6.11 -9.13 -8.15
CA GLY A 35 -5.92 -7.68 -8.06
C GLY A 35 -6.88 -6.97 -7.10
N THR A 36 -7.89 -7.66 -6.56
CA THR A 36 -8.86 -7.08 -5.63
C THR A 36 -8.47 -7.22 -4.17
N THR A 37 -7.32 -7.81 -3.86
CA THR A 37 -6.82 -8.00 -2.49
C THR A 37 -5.65 -7.07 -2.23
N VAL A 38 -5.62 -6.44 -1.05
CA VAL A 38 -4.43 -5.73 -0.57
C VAL A 38 -3.41 -6.77 -0.15
N TRP A 39 -2.35 -6.94 -0.93
CA TRP A 39 -1.29 -7.89 -0.63
C TRP A 39 -0.30 -7.33 0.37
N ASP A 40 0.18 -8.16 1.31
CA ASP A 40 1.12 -7.75 2.36
C ASP A 40 2.38 -7.08 1.79
N ALA A 41 2.88 -7.54 0.66
CA ALA A 41 4.03 -6.95 -0.01
C ALA A 41 3.82 -5.48 -0.39
N SER A 42 2.60 -5.08 -0.77
CA SER A 42 2.26 -3.69 -1.10
C SER A 42 2.29 -2.79 0.14
N MET A 43 1.79 -3.28 1.28
CA MET A 43 1.84 -2.58 2.56
C MET A 43 3.28 -2.45 3.08
N VAL A 44 4.08 -3.51 2.96
CA VAL A 44 5.51 -3.48 3.31
C VAL A 44 6.25 -2.48 2.42
N PHE A 45 5.97 -2.47 1.11
CA PHE A 45 6.64 -1.58 0.17
C PHE A 45 6.33 -0.10 0.44
N VAL A 46 5.08 0.26 0.66
CA VAL A 46 4.74 1.66 0.96
C VAL A 46 5.33 2.11 2.30
N LYS A 47 5.36 1.23 3.31
CA LYS A 47 6.04 1.51 4.59
C LYS A 47 7.56 1.61 4.46
N PHE A 48 8.15 0.85 3.54
CA PHE A 48 9.56 1.01 3.19
C PHE A 48 9.82 2.39 2.58
N LEU A 49 8.97 2.85 1.64
CA LEU A 49 9.09 4.19 1.06
C LEU A 49 8.96 5.28 2.13
N GLU A 50 7.98 5.16 3.03
CA GLU A 50 7.79 6.07 4.16
C GLU A 50 9.04 6.16 5.04
N ARG A 51 9.56 5.02 5.52
CA ARG A 51 10.72 4.99 6.41
C ARG A 51 12.01 5.50 5.75
N ASN A 52 12.14 5.34 4.43
CA ASN A 52 13.35 5.69 3.70
C ASN A 52 13.26 7.03 2.94
N CYS A 53 12.14 7.75 3.05
CA CYS A 53 11.94 9.01 2.33
C CYS A 53 12.92 10.13 2.75
N ARG A 54 13.62 10.02 3.87
CA ARG A 54 14.48 11.12 4.34
C ARG A 54 15.83 11.19 3.62
N LYS A 55 16.29 10.11 2.95
CA LYS A 55 17.61 10.04 2.29
C LYS A 55 17.58 9.13 1.06
N GLY A 56 18.63 9.19 0.23
CA GLY A 56 18.79 8.26 -0.90
C GLY A 56 18.05 8.67 -2.18
N ARG A 57 17.61 7.69 -2.97
CA ARG A 57 16.93 7.89 -4.27
C ARG A 57 15.43 8.20 -4.13
N PHE A 58 14.83 7.82 -3.02
CA PHE A 58 13.39 7.95 -2.76
C PHE A 58 13.04 9.16 -1.90
N CYS A 59 13.94 10.12 -1.75
CA CYS A 59 13.62 11.30 -0.96
C CYS A 59 12.67 12.25 -1.69
N PRO A 60 11.79 12.99 -0.98
CA PRO A 60 10.84 13.91 -1.58
C PRO A 60 11.47 14.87 -2.58
N ALA A 61 12.67 15.39 -2.28
CA ALA A 61 13.38 16.30 -3.18
C ALA A 61 13.72 15.69 -4.55
N LYS A 62 13.91 14.36 -4.63
CA LYS A 62 14.22 13.64 -5.88
C LYS A 62 12.97 13.08 -6.57
N LEU A 63 11.92 12.75 -5.82
CA LEU A 63 10.68 12.20 -6.35
C LEU A 63 9.65 13.27 -6.76
N LYS A 64 9.70 14.46 -6.15
CA LYS A 64 8.76 15.55 -6.47
C LYS A 64 8.82 15.88 -7.97
N GLY A 65 7.67 15.85 -8.63
CA GLY A 65 7.53 16.13 -10.07
C GLY A 65 8.01 15.01 -11.00
N LYS A 66 8.39 13.84 -10.48
CA LYS A 66 8.70 12.67 -11.32
C LYS A 66 7.42 12.01 -11.80
N ARG A 67 7.48 11.47 -13.02
CA ARG A 67 6.44 10.59 -13.56
C ARG A 67 6.72 9.17 -13.09
N VAL A 68 5.73 8.54 -12.47
CA VAL A 68 5.83 7.20 -11.88
C VAL A 68 4.77 6.29 -12.50
N ILE A 69 5.07 5.00 -12.57
CA ILE A 69 4.13 3.95 -12.95
C ILE A 69 4.23 2.81 -11.93
N GLU A 70 3.08 2.35 -11.44
CA GLU A 70 2.97 1.13 -10.64
C GLU A 70 2.45 0.01 -11.55
N LEU A 71 3.23 -1.08 -11.67
CA LEU A 71 2.85 -2.23 -12.47
C LEU A 71 2.23 -3.29 -11.58
N GLY A 72 1.07 -3.83 -11.98
CA GLY A 72 0.34 -4.80 -11.16
C GLY A 72 -0.20 -4.18 -9.87
N ALA A 73 -0.70 -2.94 -9.94
CA ALA A 73 -1.07 -2.13 -8.78
C ALA A 73 -2.13 -2.76 -7.85
N GLY A 74 -2.97 -3.66 -8.36
CA GLY A 74 -4.07 -4.24 -7.58
C GLY A 74 -4.96 -3.14 -6.99
N CYS A 75 -5.06 -3.09 -5.66
CA CYS A 75 -5.77 -2.04 -4.92
C CYS A 75 -5.06 -0.65 -4.93
N GLY A 76 -3.90 -0.51 -5.58
CA GLY A 76 -3.21 0.78 -5.74
C GLY A 76 -2.50 1.29 -4.49
N VAL A 77 -2.02 0.38 -3.64
CA VAL A 77 -1.51 0.73 -2.29
C VAL A 77 -0.18 1.50 -2.33
N ALA A 78 0.68 1.35 -3.35
CA ALA A 78 1.94 2.08 -3.40
C ALA A 78 1.89 3.33 -4.30
N GLY A 79 0.91 3.43 -5.20
CA GLY A 79 0.79 4.49 -6.19
C GLY A 79 -0.17 5.64 -5.86
N PHE A 80 -0.76 5.68 -4.66
CA PHE A 80 -1.73 6.72 -4.25
C PHE A 80 -1.12 8.13 -4.08
#